data_AF-A0A9E6EHZ1-F1
#
_entry.id   AF-A0A9E6EHZ1-F1
#
_cell.length_a   1.000
_cell.length_b   1.000
_cell.length_c   1.000
_cell.angle_alpha   90.00
_cell.angle_beta   90.00
_cell.angle_gamma   90.00
#
_symmetry.space_group_name_H-M   'P 1'
#
loop_
_entity.id
_entity.type
_entity.pdbx_description
1 polymer ?
#
loop_
_entity_poly.entity_id
_entity_poly.type
_entity_poly.pdbx_seq_one_letter_code
_entity_poly.pdbx_strand_id
1 'polypeptide(L)'
;MGKPFRTAPLEMLAGWIFRELDARDTVMGIPKANFQVPTAAMAREMFGHTVAAPLGVAAGPHSQLAQNIVSSWLCGARFIELKTVQILDEIEVSRPCIDVEDEGYNCEWSQELKLEESFTEYLNAWVLLHALAHRLGLPGPGTHFNMSVGYDLKGIQTPRVQAYIAAMRHGGAALADAVARVAQVYPAVKDLDIPGELSNHITLSTMHGCPPDEIQRIATFLLTEVGVHTWVKLNPTLLGAPRLRGMLNATQGFDIEVPDSAFDHDPKFDQAVAMIRNLAATARDLPLQFGLKLTNTLEVKNHRTVFPPAEKMMYLSGRALHPLTLNLAQ
;
A
#
# COMPACT_ATOMS: atom_id res chain seq x y z
N MET A 1 4.07 24.14 14.79
CA MET A 1 5.19 23.82 13.88
C MET A 1 5.33 22.31 13.79
N GLY A 2 4.67 21.68 12.82
CA GLY A 2 4.81 20.24 12.58
C GLY A 2 6.19 19.95 12.03
N LYS A 3 6.86 18.91 12.54
CA LYS A 3 8.09 18.42 11.91
C LYS A 3 7.72 17.96 10.50
N PRO A 4 8.38 18.45 9.45
CA PRO A 4 8.10 18.00 8.09
C PRO A 4 8.40 16.51 7.96
N PHE A 5 7.60 15.80 7.17
CA PHE A 5 7.88 14.42 6.75
C PHE A 5 9.20 14.42 5.99
N ARG A 6 10.14 13.55 6.36
CA ARG A 6 11.50 13.55 5.80
C ARG A 6 11.98 12.13 5.55
N THR A 7 12.64 11.96 4.42
CA THR A 7 13.40 10.76 4.09
C THR A 7 14.75 10.78 4.80
N ALA A 8 15.37 9.61 4.93
CA ALA A 8 16.73 9.47 5.43
C ALA A 8 17.66 9.02 4.30
N PRO A 9 18.93 9.49 4.26
CA PRO A 9 19.89 9.00 3.27
C PRO A 9 20.06 7.47 3.36
N LEU A 10 20.13 6.79 2.21
CA LEU A 10 20.23 5.33 2.13
C LEU A 10 21.43 4.78 2.90
N GLU A 11 22.59 5.43 2.84
CA GLU A 11 23.81 5.03 3.56
C GLU A 11 23.64 5.15 5.07
N MET A 12 22.85 6.14 5.53
CA MET A 12 22.51 6.29 6.94
C MET A 12 21.60 5.15 7.39
N LEU A 13 20.56 4.84 6.60
CA LEU A 13 19.64 3.72 6.87
C LEU A 13 20.37 2.37 6.88
N ALA A 14 21.15 2.08 5.84
CA ALA A 14 21.98 0.87 5.78
C ALA A 14 22.95 0.81 6.97
N GLY A 15 23.58 1.94 7.28
CA GLY A 15 24.47 2.12 8.42
C GLY A 15 23.81 1.81 9.76
N TRP A 16 22.57 2.21 9.96
CA TRP A 16 21.80 1.85 11.16
C TRP A 16 21.49 0.36 11.16
N ILE A 17 20.89 -0.14 10.08
CA ILE A 17 20.44 -1.53 9.96
C ILE A 17 21.59 -2.52 10.23
N PHE A 18 22.70 -2.44 9.49
CA PHE A 18 23.74 -3.47 9.56
C PHE A 18 24.61 -3.34 10.79
N ARG A 19 24.95 -2.12 11.23
CA ARG A 19 25.75 -1.95 12.46
C ARG A 19 24.97 -2.31 13.72
N GLU A 20 23.68 -1.99 13.76
CA GLU A 20 22.83 -2.35 14.89
C GLU A 20 22.66 -3.88 14.96
N LEU A 21 22.45 -4.53 13.80
CA LEU A 21 22.34 -5.98 13.74
C LEU A 21 23.63 -6.65 14.23
N ASP A 22 24.79 -6.17 13.79
CA ASP A 22 26.08 -6.75 14.15
C ASP A 22 26.48 -6.50 15.61
N ALA A 23 26.18 -5.31 16.14
CA ALA A 23 26.61 -4.92 17.48
C ALA A 23 25.61 -5.29 18.59
N ARG A 24 24.33 -5.43 18.27
CA ARG A 24 23.24 -5.52 19.26
C ARG A 24 22.19 -6.60 18.95
N ASP A 25 22.31 -7.32 17.83
CA ASP A 25 21.26 -8.22 17.35
C ASP A 25 19.88 -7.52 17.28
N THR A 26 19.85 -6.24 16.90
CA THR A 26 18.61 -5.48 16.69
C THR A 26 18.65 -4.73 15.36
N VAL A 27 17.49 -4.46 14.75
CA VAL A 27 17.38 -3.59 13.57
C VAL A 27 16.23 -2.61 13.79
N MET A 28 16.54 -1.31 13.74
CA MET A 28 15.60 -0.23 14.04
C MET A 28 14.90 -0.41 15.40
N GLY A 29 15.64 -0.92 16.39
CA GLY A 29 15.10 -1.24 17.72
C GLY A 29 14.27 -2.51 17.82
N ILE A 30 14.06 -3.25 16.72
CA ILE A 30 13.40 -4.57 16.74
C ILE A 30 14.45 -5.63 17.08
N PRO A 31 14.31 -6.38 18.19
CA PRO A 31 15.22 -7.48 18.51
C PRO A 31 15.14 -8.59 17.47
N LYS A 32 16.29 -9.17 17.12
CA LYS A 32 16.39 -10.29 16.17
C LYS A 32 15.58 -11.51 16.60
N ALA A 33 15.45 -11.73 17.91
CA ALA A 33 14.58 -12.77 18.47
C ALA A 33 13.09 -12.58 18.11
N ASN A 34 12.69 -11.36 17.75
CA ASN A 34 11.32 -11.02 17.33
C ASN A 34 11.16 -10.99 15.81
N PHE A 35 12.23 -11.19 15.03
CA PHE A 35 12.12 -11.25 13.58
C PHE A 35 11.26 -12.45 13.17
N GLN A 36 10.28 -12.20 12.31
CA GLN A 36 9.37 -13.20 11.82
C GLN A 36 9.75 -13.61 10.40
N VAL A 37 10.04 -14.89 10.23
CA VAL A 37 10.30 -15.51 8.92
C VAL A 37 9.13 -16.44 8.61
N PRO A 38 8.34 -16.16 7.56
CA PRO A 38 7.25 -17.05 7.18
C PRO A 38 7.72 -18.46 6.87
N THR A 39 6.87 -19.44 7.18
CA THR A 39 7.16 -20.85 6.86
C THR A 39 6.85 -21.14 5.38
N ALA A 40 7.50 -22.17 4.83
CA ALA A 40 7.25 -22.59 3.45
C ALA A 40 5.76 -22.93 3.17
N ALA A 41 4.99 -23.34 4.17
CA ALA A 41 3.55 -23.60 4.04
C ALA A 41 2.72 -22.35 3.70
N MET A 42 3.24 -21.16 4.00
CA MET A 42 2.58 -19.89 3.69
C MET A 42 2.90 -19.40 2.28
N ALA A 43 3.91 -19.95 1.61
CA ALA A 43 4.34 -19.49 0.30
C ALA A 43 3.24 -19.65 -0.76
N ARG A 44 3.11 -18.68 -1.67
CA ARG A 44 2.11 -18.69 -2.75
C ARG A 44 2.75 -18.20 -4.04
N GLU A 45 2.36 -18.81 -5.16
CA GLU A 45 2.65 -18.28 -6.49
C GLU A 45 1.62 -17.19 -6.84
N MET A 46 2.08 -15.96 -7.06
CA MET A 46 1.24 -14.84 -7.43
C MET A 46 2.01 -13.95 -8.42
N PHE A 47 1.34 -13.42 -9.44
CA PHE A 47 1.93 -12.43 -10.35
C PHE A 47 3.26 -12.86 -11.00
N GLY A 48 3.38 -14.16 -11.30
CA GLY A 48 4.56 -14.75 -11.95
C GLY A 48 5.75 -15.04 -11.03
N HIS A 49 5.61 -14.94 -9.71
CA HIS A 49 6.68 -15.26 -8.76
C HIS A 49 6.17 -15.80 -7.42
N THR A 50 7.08 -16.38 -6.64
CA THR A 50 6.81 -16.87 -5.29
C THR A 50 6.83 -15.73 -4.27
N VAL A 51 5.73 -15.53 -3.54
CA VAL A 51 5.67 -14.68 -2.35
C VAL A 51 5.76 -15.58 -1.11
N ALA A 52 6.66 -15.27 -0.18
CA ALA A 52 6.90 -16.14 0.99
C ALA A 52 5.69 -16.21 1.95
N ALA A 53 4.82 -15.19 1.95
CA ALA A 53 3.51 -15.24 2.58
C ALA A 53 2.55 -14.24 1.92
N PRO A 54 1.25 -14.57 1.75
CA PRO A 54 0.22 -13.65 1.29
C PRO A 54 -0.25 -12.73 2.43
N LEU A 55 0.66 -12.28 3.28
CA LEU A 55 0.40 -11.43 4.44
C LEU A 55 1.34 -10.23 4.41
N GLY A 56 0.82 -9.09 4.83
CA GLY A 56 1.63 -7.91 5.05
C GLY A 56 0.78 -6.67 5.21
N VAL A 57 1.30 -5.55 4.72
CA VAL A 57 0.80 -4.23 5.08
C VAL A 57 0.04 -3.58 3.93
N ALA A 58 -1.07 -2.91 4.25
CA ALA A 58 -1.86 -2.13 3.30
C ALA A 58 -1.19 -0.78 2.99
N ALA A 59 -1.62 -0.11 1.91
CA ALA A 59 -1.23 1.26 1.62
C ALA A 59 -1.57 2.20 2.80
N GLY A 60 -0.55 2.82 3.38
CA GLY A 60 -0.70 3.71 4.53
C GLY A 60 0.62 4.36 4.94
N PRO A 61 0.67 5.09 6.05
CA PRO A 61 1.89 5.76 6.52
C PRO A 61 3.09 4.80 6.70
N HIS A 62 2.83 3.56 7.11
CA HIS A 62 3.86 2.53 7.32
C HIS A 62 4.41 1.92 6.02
N SER A 63 3.83 2.21 4.85
CA SER A 63 4.31 1.73 3.55
C SER A 63 4.85 2.84 2.65
N GLN A 64 5.20 4.00 3.23
CA GLN A 64 5.69 5.17 2.52
C GLN A 64 7.22 5.35 2.62
N LEU A 65 7.82 5.04 3.78
CA LEU A 65 9.26 5.20 4.02
C LEU A 65 9.98 3.85 4.07
N ALA A 66 11.24 3.84 3.61
CA ALA A 66 12.03 2.63 3.49
C ALA A 66 12.21 1.90 4.83
N GLN A 67 12.48 2.62 5.92
CA GLN A 67 12.65 2.03 7.24
C GLN A 67 11.36 1.39 7.77
N ASN A 68 10.18 1.92 7.43
CA ASN A 68 8.90 1.35 7.84
C ASN A 68 8.59 0.08 7.06
N ILE A 69 8.93 0.04 5.76
CA ILE A 69 8.82 -1.15 4.91
C ILE A 69 9.77 -2.25 5.42
N VAL A 70 11.02 -1.91 5.73
CA VAL A 70 12.01 -2.84 6.32
C VAL A 70 11.50 -3.37 7.67
N SER A 71 11.01 -2.50 8.55
CA SER A 71 10.46 -2.90 9.85
C SER A 71 9.25 -3.85 9.69
N SER A 72 8.36 -3.57 8.75
CA SER A 72 7.22 -4.43 8.43
C SER A 72 7.66 -5.81 7.95
N TRP A 73 8.70 -5.88 7.11
CA TRP A 73 9.26 -7.13 6.63
C TRP A 73 9.93 -7.96 7.75
N LEU A 74 10.66 -7.30 8.65
CA LEU A 74 11.23 -7.95 9.85
C LEU A 74 10.12 -8.51 10.75
N CYS A 75 8.95 -7.89 10.79
CA CYS A 75 7.77 -8.38 11.50
C CYS A 75 6.93 -9.40 10.68
N GLY A 76 7.43 -9.88 9.54
CA GLY A 76 6.84 -11.00 8.79
C GLY A 76 6.02 -10.60 7.56
N ALA A 77 5.88 -9.30 7.26
CA ALA A 77 5.19 -8.86 6.05
C ALA A 77 5.98 -9.29 4.79
N ARG A 78 5.28 -9.85 3.81
CA ARG A 78 5.83 -10.24 2.51
C ARG A 78 5.01 -9.71 1.34
N PHE A 79 3.75 -9.35 1.57
CA PHE A 79 2.95 -8.59 0.63
C PHE A 79 2.84 -7.14 1.09
N ILE A 80 3.48 -6.21 0.38
CA ILE A 80 3.57 -4.80 0.78
C ILE A 80 2.86 -3.94 -0.26
N GLU A 81 1.66 -3.48 0.08
CA GLU A 81 0.98 -2.47 -0.72
C GLU A 81 1.55 -1.09 -0.36
N LEU A 82 2.25 -0.50 -1.32
CA LEU A 82 2.94 0.77 -1.20
C LEU A 82 1.93 1.91 -1.03
N LYS A 83 2.33 3.01 -0.38
CA LYS A 83 1.44 4.17 -0.18
C LYS A 83 0.94 4.69 -1.53
N THR A 84 -0.36 4.95 -1.60
CA THR A 84 -1.04 5.36 -2.84
C THR A 84 -0.46 6.65 -3.38
N VAL A 85 0.02 6.59 -4.61
CA VAL A 85 0.51 7.77 -5.34
C VAL A 85 -0.54 8.37 -6.26
N GLN A 86 -0.45 9.67 -6.51
CA GLN A 86 -1.38 10.41 -7.35
C GLN A 86 -0.70 11.61 -8.02
N ILE A 87 -1.35 12.22 -9.00
CA ILE A 87 -0.82 13.41 -9.69
C ILE A 87 -0.73 14.64 -8.79
N LEU A 88 -1.61 14.75 -7.79
CA LEU A 88 -1.54 15.78 -6.75
C LEU A 88 -0.59 15.32 -5.64
N ASP A 89 0.71 15.54 -5.86
CA ASP A 89 1.79 15.15 -4.95
C ASP A 89 2.32 16.28 -4.07
N GLU A 90 1.69 17.45 -4.13
CA GLU A 90 1.90 18.57 -3.23
C GLU A 90 0.57 18.93 -2.55
N ILE A 91 0.34 18.37 -1.36
CA ILE A 91 -0.89 18.58 -0.58
C ILE A 91 -0.59 19.25 0.76
N GLU A 92 -1.47 20.15 1.18
CA GLU A 92 -1.47 20.65 2.55
C GLU A 92 -2.29 19.70 3.42
N VAL A 93 -1.64 19.09 4.41
CA VAL A 93 -2.27 18.12 5.31
C VAL A 93 -2.67 18.81 6.61
N SER A 94 -3.96 18.77 6.94
CA SER A 94 -4.49 19.15 8.25
C SER A 94 -3.81 18.35 9.36
N ARG A 95 -3.16 19.00 10.34
CA ARG A 95 -2.46 18.30 11.45
C ARG A 95 -3.05 18.67 12.81
N PRO A 96 -3.23 17.71 13.75
CA PRO A 96 -3.06 16.25 13.61
C PRO A 96 -3.99 15.65 12.55
N CYS A 97 -3.51 14.67 11.78
CA CYS A 97 -4.26 14.04 10.68
C CYS A 97 -4.68 12.60 10.93
N ILE A 98 -4.08 11.95 11.93
CA ILE A 98 -4.24 10.53 12.22
C ILE A 98 -4.44 10.39 13.74
N ASP A 99 -5.46 9.64 14.12
CA ASP A 99 -5.74 9.23 15.49
C ASP A 99 -5.85 7.70 15.50
N VAL A 100 -4.91 7.03 16.18
CA VAL A 100 -4.87 5.57 16.27
C VAL A 100 -4.85 5.19 17.73
N GLU A 101 -6.03 4.81 18.23
CA GLU A 101 -6.20 4.21 19.54
C GLU A 101 -6.45 2.71 19.36
N ASP A 102 -7.70 2.36 19.07
CA ASP A 102 -8.16 0.99 18.78
C ASP A 102 -8.70 0.91 17.35
N GLU A 103 -9.68 1.76 17.01
CA GLU A 103 -9.97 2.10 15.62
C GLU A 103 -9.07 3.24 15.15
N GLY A 104 -8.62 3.16 13.90
CA GLY A 104 -7.82 4.20 13.27
C GLY A 104 -8.70 5.18 12.52
N TYR A 105 -8.53 6.47 12.80
CA TYR A 105 -9.20 7.55 12.08
C TYR A 105 -8.17 8.44 11.39
N ASN A 106 -8.47 8.87 10.18
CA ASN A 106 -7.65 9.86 9.50
C ASN A 106 -8.47 10.92 8.75
N CYS A 107 -7.92 12.12 8.62
CA CYS A 107 -8.41 13.17 7.72
C CYS A 107 -7.38 13.55 6.64
N GLU A 108 -6.22 12.89 6.60
CA GLU A 108 -5.22 13.09 5.53
C GLU A 108 -5.63 12.48 4.18
N TRP A 109 -5.01 13.01 3.13
CA TRP A 109 -5.05 12.51 1.76
C TRP A 109 -3.79 11.69 1.42
N SER A 110 -3.77 11.16 0.19
CA SER A 110 -3.06 9.94 -0.20
C SER A 110 -1.56 9.88 0.11
N GLN A 111 -0.75 10.91 -0.15
CA GLN A 111 0.72 10.84 0.01
C GLN A 111 1.35 12.15 0.49
N GLU A 112 2.44 12.05 1.26
CA GLU A 112 3.25 13.19 1.73
C GLU A 112 4.53 13.40 0.92
N LEU A 113 4.96 12.38 0.16
CA LEU A 113 6.15 12.43 -0.69
C LEU A 113 5.79 12.72 -2.15
N LYS A 114 6.72 13.36 -2.86
CA LYS A 114 6.65 13.46 -4.32
C LYS A 114 6.84 12.11 -4.98
N LEU A 115 6.36 11.96 -6.21
CA LEU A 115 6.46 10.69 -6.96
C LEU A 115 7.90 10.15 -7.04
N GLU A 116 8.86 11.03 -7.26
CA GLU A 116 10.28 10.68 -7.39
C GLU A 116 10.89 10.29 -6.03
N GLU A 117 10.42 10.91 -4.94
CA GLU A 117 10.81 10.57 -3.57
C GLU A 117 10.19 9.23 -3.14
N SER A 118 8.92 8.97 -3.48
CA SER A 118 8.27 7.68 -3.26
C SER A 118 9.01 6.56 -3.97
N PHE A 119 9.33 6.71 -5.26
CA PHE A 119 10.15 5.73 -5.98
C PHE A 119 11.50 5.49 -5.29
N THR A 120 12.17 6.56 -4.86
CA THR A 120 13.46 6.46 -4.16
C THR A 120 13.33 5.65 -2.86
N GLU A 121 12.31 5.89 -2.04
CA GLU A 121 12.10 5.15 -0.79
C GLU A 121 11.77 3.66 -1.05
N TYR A 122 10.99 3.37 -2.09
CA TYR A 122 10.65 1.99 -2.45
C TYR A 122 11.87 1.24 -2.99
N LEU A 123 12.69 1.88 -3.82
CA LEU A 123 13.95 1.31 -4.29
C LEU A 123 14.95 1.08 -3.14
N ASN A 124 15.07 2.05 -2.23
CA ASN A 124 15.89 1.94 -1.03
C ASN A 124 15.47 0.72 -0.21
N ALA A 125 14.16 0.57 0.05
CA ALA A 125 13.63 -0.59 0.74
C ALA A 125 13.94 -1.89 0.00
N TRP A 126 13.73 -1.94 -1.32
CA TRP A 126 13.98 -3.11 -2.14
C TRP A 126 15.41 -3.64 -1.99
N VAL A 127 16.41 -2.78 -2.14
CA VAL A 127 17.83 -3.15 -2.00
C VAL A 127 18.14 -3.58 -0.56
N LEU A 128 17.64 -2.84 0.44
CA LEU A 128 17.85 -3.17 1.85
C LEU A 128 17.25 -4.52 2.23
N LEU A 129 16.07 -4.87 1.71
CA LEU A 129 15.43 -6.17 1.95
C LEU A 129 16.24 -7.33 1.38
N HIS A 130 16.79 -7.19 0.17
CA HIS A 130 17.66 -8.21 -0.42
C HIS A 130 18.97 -8.37 0.37
N ALA A 131 19.59 -7.26 0.72
CA ALA A 131 20.80 -7.25 1.53
C ALA A 131 20.58 -7.86 2.93
N LEU A 132 19.46 -7.55 3.57
CA LEU A 132 19.06 -8.12 4.86
C LEU A 132 18.75 -9.61 4.76
N ALA A 133 18.02 -10.04 3.73
CA ALA A 133 17.74 -11.45 3.50
C ALA A 133 19.04 -12.26 3.39
N HIS A 134 19.99 -11.79 2.59
CA HIS A 134 21.31 -12.39 2.49
C HIS A 134 22.06 -12.39 3.85
N ARG A 135 22.07 -11.26 4.57
CA ARG A 135 22.73 -11.17 5.90
C ARG A 135 22.14 -12.13 6.93
N LEU A 136 20.84 -12.41 6.84
CA LEU A 136 20.12 -13.33 7.72
C LEU A 136 20.14 -14.79 7.24
N GLY A 137 20.83 -15.09 6.13
CA GLY A 137 20.91 -16.45 5.57
C GLY A 137 19.62 -16.95 4.94
N LEU A 138 18.74 -16.05 4.51
CA LEU A 138 17.51 -16.38 3.78
C LEU A 138 17.81 -16.50 2.28
N PRO A 139 17.08 -17.35 1.53
CA PRO A 139 17.27 -17.49 0.08
C PRO A 139 16.92 -16.21 -0.71
N GLY A 140 16.13 -15.32 -0.12
CA GLY A 140 15.73 -14.04 -0.68
C GLY A 140 14.71 -13.36 0.23
N PRO A 141 14.28 -12.13 -0.08
CA PRO A 141 13.32 -11.42 0.75
C PRO A 141 11.92 -12.06 0.69
N GLY A 142 11.58 -12.75 -0.42
CA GLY A 142 10.27 -13.36 -0.63
C GLY A 142 9.13 -12.34 -0.64
N THR A 143 9.45 -11.08 -0.98
CA THR A 143 8.57 -9.92 -0.87
C THR A 143 7.99 -9.56 -2.23
N HIS A 144 6.70 -9.25 -2.24
CA HIS A 144 6.00 -8.63 -3.35
C HIS A 144 5.66 -7.18 -3.00
N PHE A 145 6.18 -6.23 -3.77
CA PHE A 145 5.67 -4.87 -3.75
C PHE A 145 4.47 -4.78 -4.68
N ASN A 146 3.38 -4.26 -4.15
CA ASN A 146 2.19 -3.91 -4.89
C ASN A 146 2.09 -2.38 -4.92
N MET A 147 2.22 -1.79 -6.10
CA MET A 147 2.04 -0.36 -6.28
C MET A 147 0.59 0.01 -5.96
N SER A 148 0.37 1.20 -5.40
CA SER A 148 -0.98 1.75 -5.27
C SER A 148 -1.05 3.08 -6.01
N VAL A 149 -2.02 3.23 -6.90
CA VAL A 149 -2.26 4.48 -7.66
C VAL A 149 -3.73 4.88 -7.54
N GLY A 150 -4.01 6.17 -7.62
CA GLY A 150 -5.39 6.68 -7.53
C GLY A 150 -5.60 7.99 -8.29
N TYR A 151 -6.62 8.74 -7.86
CA TYR A 151 -7.11 9.99 -8.44
C TYR A 151 -8.08 9.80 -9.62
N ASP A 152 -7.65 10.00 -10.87
CA ASP A 152 -8.47 9.85 -12.07
C ASP A 152 -7.63 9.30 -13.24
N LEU A 153 -8.29 8.86 -14.33
CA LEU A 153 -7.60 8.32 -15.49
C LEU A 153 -6.64 9.34 -16.10
N LYS A 154 -7.08 10.60 -16.19
CA LYS A 154 -6.29 11.68 -16.79
C LYS A 154 -4.97 11.87 -16.04
N GLY A 155 -5.01 11.86 -14.72
CA GLY A 155 -3.87 11.95 -13.81
C GLY A 155 -2.94 10.76 -13.96
N ILE A 156 -3.50 9.54 -13.99
CA ILE A 156 -2.72 8.31 -14.18
C ILE A 156 -2.03 8.29 -15.54
N GLN A 157 -2.66 8.83 -16.59
CA GLN A 157 -2.09 8.93 -17.94
C GLN A 157 -1.01 10.01 -18.08
N THR A 158 -0.80 10.86 -17.08
CA THR A 158 0.22 11.91 -17.19
C THR A 158 1.64 11.33 -17.27
N PRO A 159 2.57 12.03 -17.96
CA PRO A 159 3.96 11.58 -18.04
C PRO A 159 4.63 11.35 -16.68
N ARG A 160 4.27 12.13 -15.65
CA ARG A 160 4.86 11.99 -14.30
C ARG A 160 4.45 10.68 -13.63
N VAL A 161 3.16 10.34 -13.63
CA VAL A 161 2.67 9.08 -13.04
C VAL A 161 3.14 7.88 -13.87
N GLN A 162 3.16 8.00 -15.21
CA GLN A 162 3.70 6.95 -16.08
C GLN A 162 5.21 6.73 -15.86
N ALA A 163 5.99 7.79 -15.63
CA ALA A 163 7.41 7.67 -15.30
C ALA A 163 7.63 6.94 -13.96
N TYR A 164 6.81 7.22 -12.94
CA TYR A 164 6.84 6.49 -11.67
C TYR A 164 6.53 4.99 -11.87
N ILE A 165 5.45 4.66 -12.61
CA ILE A 165 5.07 3.26 -12.88
C ILE A 165 6.19 2.55 -13.66
N ALA A 166 6.77 3.21 -14.67
CA ALA A 166 7.89 2.67 -15.45
C ALA A 166 9.12 2.40 -14.57
N ALA A 167 9.46 3.32 -13.67
CA ALA A 167 10.58 3.17 -12.74
C ALA A 167 10.37 2.01 -11.74
N MET A 168 9.14 1.82 -11.25
CA MET A 168 8.80 0.68 -10.38
C MET A 168 8.89 -0.67 -11.10
N ARG A 169 8.54 -0.71 -12.39
CA ARG A 169 8.69 -1.92 -13.22
C ARG A 169 10.13 -2.15 -13.67
N HIS A 170 10.93 -1.10 -13.74
CA HIS A 170 12.34 -1.20 -14.08
C HIS A 170 13.16 -0.09 -13.42
N GLY A 171 13.83 -0.43 -12.31
CA GLY A 171 14.63 0.52 -11.54
C GLY A 171 15.81 1.12 -12.30
N GLY A 172 16.22 0.49 -13.41
CA GLY A 172 17.25 1.01 -14.32
C GLY A 172 18.56 1.35 -13.61
N ALA A 173 19.17 2.49 -13.97
CA ALA A 173 20.43 2.95 -13.37
C ALA A 173 20.32 3.25 -11.86
N ALA A 174 19.13 3.65 -11.39
CA ALA A 174 18.92 3.97 -9.98
C ALA A 174 19.17 2.75 -9.07
N LEU A 175 18.88 1.53 -9.55
CA LEU A 175 19.16 0.31 -8.79
C LEU A 175 20.66 0.13 -8.57
N ALA A 176 21.48 0.29 -9.61
CA ALA A 176 22.93 0.17 -9.49
C ALA A 176 23.51 1.21 -8.51
N ASP A 177 23.00 2.44 -8.56
CA ASP A 177 23.37 3.50 -7.63
C ASP A 177 22.99 3.16 -6.18
N ALA A 178 21.76 2.66 -5.95
CA ALA A 178 21.30 2.24 -4.63
C ALA A 178 22.15 1.08 -4.07
N VAL A 179 22.46 0.08 -4.90
CA VAL A 179 23.36 -1.03 -4.54
C VAL A 179 24.76 -0.52 -4.17
N ALA A 180 25.33 0.38 -4.97
CA ALA A 180 26.64 0.97 -4.71
C ALA A 180 26.68 1.74 -3.37
N ARG A 181 25.60 2.45 -3.04
CA ARG A 181 25.46 3.18 -1.75
C ARG A 181 25.35 2.22 -0.56
N VAL A 182 24.52 1.17 -0.66
CA VAL A 182 24.44 0.13 0.40
C VAL A 182 25.77 -0.60 0.57
N ALA A 183 26.51 -0.81 -0.52
CA ALA A 183 27.80 -1.51 -0.50
C ALA A 183 28.90 -0.78 0.29
N GLN A 184 28.74 0.52 0.58
CA GLN A 184 29.66 1.25 1.46
C GLN A 184 29.60 0.73 2.90
N VAL A 185 28.48 0.13 3.30
CA VAL A 185 28.25 -0.44 4.64
C VAL A 185 28.23 -1.96 4.59
N TYR A 186 27.62 -2.53 3.56
CA TYR A 186 27.48 -3.97 3.39
C TYR A 186 27.98 -4.42 2.01
N PRO A 187 29.31 -4.61 1.82
CA PRO A 187 29.92 -4.84 0.51
C PRO A 187 29.35 -6.03 -0.27
N ALA A 188 28.93 -7.08 0.42
CA ALA A 188 28.37 -8.30 -0.18
C ALA A 188 27.08 -8.07 -0.99
N VAL A 189 26.41 -6.92 -0.81
CA VAL A 189 25.23 -6.56 -1.64
C VAL A 189 25.55 -6.50 -3.14
N LYS A 190 26.82 -6.24 -3.51
CA LYS A 190 27.26 -6.17 -4.91
C LYS A 190 27.20 -7.51 -5.64
N ASP A 191 27.28 -8.60 -4.89
CA ASP A 191 27.31 -9.97 -5.42
C ASP A 191 25.89 -10.58 -5.48
N LEU A 192 24.87 -9.83 -5.05
CA LEU A 192 23.48 -10.29 -5.05
C LEU A 192 22.80 -10.02 -6.40
N ASP A 193 22.05 -11.00 -6.87
CA ASP A 193 21.14 -10.84 -8.00
C ASP A 193 19.84 -10.17 -7.52
N ILE A 194 19.84 -8.84 -7.46
CA ILE A 194 18.68 -8.04 -7.06
C ILE A 194 17.85 -7.73 -8.32
N PRO A 195 16.58 -8.17 -8.40
CA PRO A 195 15.75 -7.93 -9.58
C PRO A 195 15.57 -6.44 -9.86
N GLY A 196 15.71 -6.08 -11.13
CA GLY A 196 15.43 -4.72 -11.64
C GLY A 196 13.95 -4.36 -11.66
N GLU A 197 13.06 -5.35 -11.66
CA GLU A 197 11.62 -5.17 -11.52
C GLU A 197 11.25 -5.19 -10.04
N LEU A 198 10.85 -4.04 -9.49
CA LEU A 198 10.41 -3.94 -8.09
C LEU A 198 8.94 -4.38 -7.96
N SER A 199 8.13 -4.08 -8.97
CA SER A 199 6.71 -4.44 -8.99
C SER A 199 6.13 -4.52 -10.41
N ASN A 200 5.25 -5.50 -10.62
CA ASN A 200 4.45 -5.69 -11.84
C ASN A 200 2.93 -5.67 -11.55
N HIS A 201 2.54 -5.16 -10.37
CA HIS A 201 1.18 -5.22 -9.86
C HIS A 201 0.76 -3.87 -9.27
N ILE A 202 -0.44 -3.42 -9.63
CA ILE A 202 -1.07 -2.20 -9.13
C ILE A 202 -2.40 -2.51 -8.45
N THR A 203 -2.59 -2.06 -7.21
CA THR A 203 -3.93 -1.77 -6.68
C THR A 203 -4.36 -0.38 -7.13
N LEU A 204 -5.49 -0.30 -7.84
CA LEU A 204 -6.23 0.93 -8.03
C LEU A 204 -6.96 1.31 -6.74
N SER A 205 -6.48 2.35 -6.07
CA SER A 205 -7.10 2.95 -4.91
C SER A 205 -8.05 4.06 -5.36
N THR A 206 -9.34 3.72 -5.46
CA THR A 206 -10.38 4.66 -5.89
C THR A 206 -10.62 5.71 -4.81
N MET A 207 -10.87 6.95 -5.23
CA MET A 207 -11.39 7.97 -4.31
C MET A 207 -12.83 7.62 -3.90
N HIS A 208 -13.24 8.03 -2.70
CA HIS A 208 -14.66 8.01 -2.32
C HIS A 208 -15.46 8.82 -3.35
N GLY A 209 -16.56 8.26 -3.84
CA GLY A 209 -17.39 8.85 -4.88
C GLY A 209 -16.90 8.70 -6.32
N CYS A 210 -15.85 7.89 -6.57
CA CYS A 210 -15.40 7.62 -7.93
C CYS A 210 -16.44 6.80 -8.71
N PRO A 211 -16.92 7.28 -9.87
CA PRO A 211 -17.94 6.58 -10.65
C PRO A 211 -17.46 5.19 -11.14
N PRO A 212 -18.33 4.16 -11.19
CA PRO A 212 -17.97 2.82 -11.65
C PRO A 212 -17.34 2.79 -13.05
N ASP A 213 -17.79 3.64 -13.96
CA ASP A 213 -17.27 3.71 -15.33
C ASP A 213 -15.84 4.27 -15.36
N GLU A 214 -15.52 5.25 -14.51
CA GLU A 214 -14.17 5.77 -14.36
C GLU A 214 -13.24 4.71 -13.77
N ILE A 215 -13.67 4.00 -12.72
CA ILE A 215 -12.92 2.88 -12.13
C ILE A 215 -12.63 1.81 -13.21
N GLN A 216 -13.66 1.44 -13.99
CA GLN A 216 -13.51 0.45 -15.06
C GLN A 216 -12.52 0.92 -16.14
N ARG A 217 -12.59 2.20 -16.55
CA ARG A 217 -11.69 2.76 -17.55
C ARG A 217 -10.24 2.78 -17.08
N ILE A 218 -10.00 3.15 -15.83
CA ILE A 218 -8.66 3.13 -15.23
C ILE A 218 -8.13 1.70 -15.16
N ALA A 219 -8.89 0.77 -14.57
CA ALA A 219 -8.43 -0.61 -14.44
C ALA A 219 -8.23 -1.29 -15.80
N THR A 220 -9.05 -0.96 -16.81
CA THR A 220 -8.85 -1.42 -18.19
C THR A 220 -7.54 -0.87 -18.75
N PHE A 221 -7.28 0.43 -18.62
CA PHE A 221 -6.03 1.05 -19.07
C PHE A 221 -4.79 0.42 -18.41
N LEU A 222 -4.84 0.12 -17.10
CA LEU A 222 -3.75 -0.56 -16.39
C LEU A 222 -3.51 -1.98 -16.91
N LEU A 223 -4.58 -2.72 -17.21
CA LEU A 223 -4.49 -4.07 -17.77
C LEU A 223 -4.00 -4.07 -19.23
N THR A 224 -4.51 -3.19 -20.09
CA THR A 224 -4.31 -3.28 -21.54
C THR A 224 -3.15 -2.43 -22.06
N GLU A 225 -3.03 -1.18 -21.60
CA GLU A 225 -2.03 -0.23 -22.12
C GLU A 225 -0.76 -0.25 -21.27
N VAL A 226 -0.90 -0.28 -19.95
CA VAL A 226 0.25 -0.38 -19.04
C VAL A 226 0.76 -1.82 -18.99
N GLY A 227 -0.14 -2.81 -18.99
CA GLY A 227 0.21 -4.23 -19.02
C GLY A 227 0.70 -4.76 -17.66
N VAL A 228 -0.04 -4.46 -16.59
CA VAL A 228 0.28 -4.91 -15.22
C VAL A 228 -0.87 -5.67 -14.58
N HIS A 229 -0.55 -6.56 -13.64
CA HIS A 229 -1.58 -7.15 -12.77
C HIS A 229 -2.32 -6.02 -12.05
N THR A 230 -3.65 -6.15 -11.93
CA THR A 230 -4.46 -5.03 -11.44
C THR A 230 -5.49 -5.50 -10.42
N TRP A 231 -5.44 -4.94 -9.23
CA TRP A 231 -6.51 -5.05 -8.24
C TRP A 231 -7.32 -3.77 -8.17
N VAL A 232 -8.62 -3.87 -7.91
CA VAL A 232 -9.47 -2.72 -7.60
C VAL A 232 -9.83 -2.73 -6.13
N LYS A 233 -9.51 -1.64 -5.43
CA LYS A 233 -9.90 -1.42 -4.04
C LYS A 233 -11.31 -0.86 -3.99
N LEU A 234 -12.19 -1.49 -3.20
CA LEU A 234 -13.60 -1.14 -3.10
C LEU A 234 -13.94 -0.67 -1.69
N ASN A 235 -14.90 0.25 -1.60
CA ASN A 235 -15.33 0.83 -0.33
C ASN A 235 -16.32 -0.09 0.41
N PRO A 236 -16.32 -0.08 1.76
CA PRO A 236 -17.25 -0.89 2.56
C PRO A 236 -18.74 -0.59 2.30
N THR A 237 -19.02 0.60 1.74
CA THR A 237 -20.34 1.13 1.38
C THR A 237 -21.12 0.22 0.43
N LEU A 238 -20.44 -0.68 -0.29
CA LEU A 238 -21.06 -1.70 -1.15
C LEU A 238 -22.05 -2.63 -0.42
N LEU A 239 -21.92 -2.78 0.91
CA LEU A 239 -22.91 -3.52 1.72
C LEU A 239 -24.29 -2.85 1.73
N GLY A 240 -24.36 -1.56 1.40
CA GLY A 240 -25.55 -0.73 1.53
C GLY A 240 -25.76 -0.23 2.97
N ALA A 241 -26.39 0.95 3.07
CA ALA A 241 -26.51 1.67 4.33
C ALA A 241 -27.21 0.88 5.47
N PRO A 242 -28.34 0.18 5.25
CA PRO A 242 -29.01 -0.52 6.33
C PRO A 242 -28.17 -1.67 6.91
N ARG A 243 -27.55 -2.47 6.03
CA ARG A 243 -26.74 -3.63 6.44
C ARG A 243 -25.45 -3.18 7.10
N LEU A 244 -24.76 -2.20 6.52
CA LEU A 244 -23.52 -1.66 7.07
C LEU A 244 -23.75 -1.08 8.48
N ARG A 245 -24.73 -0.18 8.65
CA ARG A 245 -25.03 0.44 9.95
C ARG A 245 -25.55 -0.58 10.97
N GLY A 246 -26.41 -1.51 10.56
CA GLY A 246 -26.89 -2.59 11.44
C GLY A 246 -25.75 -3.46 11.97
N MET A 247 -24.77 -3.78 11.12
CA MET A 247 -23.59 -4.52 11.53
C MET A 247 -22.65 -3.69 12.42
N LEU A 248 -22.33 -2.45 12.01
CA LEU A 248 -21.39 -1.58 12.72
C LEU A 248 -21.93 -1.18 14.10
N ASN A 249 -23.16 -0.68 14.15
CA ASN A 249 -23.73 -0.10 15.36
C ASN A 249 -24.45 -1.14 16.22
N ALA A 250 -25.37 -1.92 15.64
CA ALA A 250 -26.20 -2.82 16.44
C ALA A 250 -25.54 -4.17 16.76
N THR A 251 -24.75 -4.72 15.82
CA THR A 251 -24.10 -6.03 16.03
C THR A 251 -22.74 -5.90 16.71
N GLN A 252 -21.89 -4.98 16.21
CA GLN A 252 -20.54 -4.79 16.75
C GLN A 252 -20.51 -3.78 17.92
N GLY A 253 -21.53 -2.93 18.08
CA GLY A 253 -21.62 -1.99 19.20
C GLY A 253 -20.79 -0.72 19.05
N PHE A 254 -20.27 -0.41 17.86
CA PHE A 254 -19.50 0.81 17.63
C PHE A 254 -20.43 2.02 17.56
N ASP A 255 -20.18 3.03 18.40
CA ASP A 255 -20.87 4.33 18.36
C ASP A 255 -20.23 5.23 17.29
N ILE A 256 -20.45 4.87 16.02
CA ILE A 256 -19.87 5.54 14.86
C ILE A 256 -20.98 5.91 13.89
N GLU A 257 -21.10 7.21 13.57
CA GLU A 257 -22.08 7.71 12.63
C GLU A 257 -21.54 7.70 11.19
N VAL A 258 -22.12 6.85 10.35
CA VAL A 258 -21.86 6.80 8.90
C VAL A 258 -22.95 7.61 8.19
N PRO A 259 -22.67 8.78 7.60
CA PRO A 259 -23.70 9.61 6.97
C PRO A 259 -24.22 9.01 5.66
N ASP A 260 -25.39 9.45 5.19
CA ASP A 260 -25.95 8.98 3.92
C ASP A 260 -25.07 9.38 2.72
N SER A 261 -24.40 10.53 2.81
CA SER A 261 -23.48 11.02 1.78
C SER A 261 -22.34 10.05 1.45
N ALA A 262 -21.93 9.21 2.42
CA ALA A 262 -20.91 8.18 2.20
C ALA A 262 -21.36 7.13 1.16
N PHE A 263 -22.67 6.99 0.92
CA PHE A 263 -23.24 6.03 -0.03
C PHE A 263 -23.66 6.66 -1.35
N ASP A 264 -23.89 7.97 -1.40
CA ASP A 264 -24.55 8.64 -2.52
C ASP A 264 -23.74 8.57 -3.82
N HIS A 265 -22.42 8.71 -3.71
CA HIS A 265 -21.52 8.79 -4.86
C HIS A 265 -20.77 7.49 -5.15
N ASP A 266 -20.79 6.54 -4.22
CA ASP A 266 -20.09 5.27 -4.37
C ASP A 266 -20.85 4.30 -5.30
N PRO A 267 -20.12 3.40 -6.01
CA PRO A 267 -20.73 2.33 -6.79
C PRO A 267 -21.79 1.55 -5.99
N LYS A 268 -22.95 1.30 -6.59
CA LYS A 268 -23.92 0.35 -6.03
C LYS A 268 -23.48 -1.09 -6.31
N PHE A 269 -23.97 -2.03 -5.51
CA PHE A 269 -23.59 -3.44 -5.59
C PHE A 269 -23.68 -4.02 -7.01
N ASP A 270 -24.82 -3.86 -7.69
CA ASP A 270 -25.01 -4.40 -9.05
C ASP A 270 -24.06 -3.75 -10.09
N GLN A 271 -23.78 -2.45 -9.94
CA GLN A 271 -22.83 -1.74 -10.80
C GLN A 271 -21.40 -2.26 -10.57
N ALA A 272 -21.01 -2.45 -9.31
CA ALA A 272 -19.71 -3.02 -8.96
C ALA A 272 -19.57 -4.44 -9.50
N VAL A 273 -20.58 -5.30 -9.34
CA VAL A 273 -20.58 -6.67 -9.89
C VAL A 273 -20.45 -6.67 -11.41
N ALA A 274 -21.18 -5.79 -12.11
CA ALA A 274 -21.08 -5.66 -13.56
C ALA A 274 -19.67 -5.22 -13.99
N MET A 275 -19.11 -4.19 -13.35
CA MET A 275 -17.74 -3.73 -13.58
C MET A 275 -16.71 -4.83 -13.34
N ILE A 276 -16.81 -5.56 -12.21
CA ILE A 276 -15.92 -6.66 -11.84
C ILE A 276 -15.95 -7.75 -12.91
N ARG A 277 -17.13 -8.13 -13.40
CA ARG A 277 -17.28 -9.12 -14.47
C ARG A 277 -16.62 -8.67 -15.77
N ASN A 278 -16.77 -7.39 -16.13
CA ASN A 278 -16.13 -6.83 -17.32
C ASN A 278 -14.60 -6.85 -17.19
N LEU A 279 -14.05 -6.39 -16.07
CA LEU A 279 -12.61 -6.36 -15.83
C LEU A 279 -12.00 -7.77 -15.75
N ALA A 280 -12.69 -8.70 -15.11
CA ALA A 280 -12.31 -10.11 -15.10
C ALA A 280 -12.32 -10.70 -16.52
N ALA A 281 -13.29 -10.33 -17.37
CA ALA A 281 -13.32 -10.75 -18.75
C ALA A 281 -12.14 -10.19 -19.55
N THR A 282 -11.84 -8.89 -19.43
CA THR A 282 -10.67 -8.25 -20.06
C THR A 282 -9.37 -8.94 -19.65
N ALA A 283 -9.19 -9.25 -18.36
CA ALA A 283 -7.97 -9.88 -17.87
C ALA A 283 -7.79 -11.33 -18.32
N ARG A 284 -8.86 -12.07 -18.62
CA ARG A 284 -8.77 -13.48 -19.10
C ARG A 284 -8.03 -13.60 -20.44
N ASP A 285 -8.11 -12.58 -21.27
CA ASP A 285 -7.48 -12.56 -22.60
C ASP A 285 -6.03 -12.04 -22.54
N LEU A 286 -5.50 -11.78 -21.34
CA LEU A 286 -4.17 -11.26 -21.09
C LEU A 286 -3.37 -12.22 -20.20
N PRO A 287 -2.03 -12.25 -20.28
CA PRO A 287 -1.19 -13.00 -19.36
C PRO A 287 -1.08 -12.31 -17.98
N LEU A 288 -2.18 -11.69 -17.53
CA LEU A 288 -2.26 -10.86 -16.34
C LEU A 288 -3.35 -11.39 -15.40
N GLN A 289 -3.34 -10.89 -14.17
CA GLN A 289 -4.28 -11.27 -13.13
C GLN A 289 -5.06 -10.04 -12.72
N PHE A 290 -6.37 -10.21 -12.59
CA PHE A 290 -7.27 -9.23 -12.01
C PHE A 290 -7.78 -9.72 -10.66
N GLY A 291 -7.96 -8.80 -9.71
CA GLY A 291 -8.46 -9.13 -8.38
C GLY A 291 -9.07 -7.93 -7.68
N LEU A 292 -9.49 -8.14 -6.44
CA LEU A 292 -10.23 -7.15 -5.65
C LEU A 292 -9.64 -7.02 -4.27
N LYS A 293 -9.67 -5.80 -3.75
CA LYS A 293 -9.48 -5.52 -2.33
C LYS A 293 -10.76 -4.95 -1.77
N LEU A 294 -11.51 -5.77 -1.02
CA LEU A 294 -12.89 -5.50 -0.62
C LEU A 294 -13.04 -4.49 0.54
N THR A 295 -11.96 -3.86 0.97
CA THR A 295 -12.03 -2.82 1.98
C THR A 295 -11.03 -1.71 1.72
N ASN A 296 -11.59 -0.53 1.49
CA ASN A 296 -10.96 0.74 1.74
C ASN A 296 -11.31 1.25 3.15
N THR A 297 -10.94 2.48 3.46
CA THR A 297 -11.49 3.18 4.63
C THR A 297 -12.98 3.44 4.47
N LEU A 298 -13.67 3.71 5.57
CA LEU A 298 -15.08 4.09 5.59
C LEU A 298 -15.22 5.56 6.00
N GLU A 299 -15.88 6.38 5.19
CA GLU A 299 -16.17 7.77 5.55
C GLU A 299 -17.21 7.82 6.70
N VAL A 300 -16.90 8.56 7.76
CA VAL A 300 -17.73 8.71 8.96
C VAL A 300 -17.74 10.17 9.43
N LYS A 301 -18.75 10.56 10.21
CA LYS A 301 -18.75 11.89 10.82
C LYS A 301 -17.64 11.99 11.85
N ASN A 302 -16.92 13.11 11.82
CA ASN A 302 -15.87 13.38 12.78
C ASN A 302 -16.48 13.68 14.16
N HIS A 303 -16.20 12.80 15.12
CA HIS A 303 -16.54 12.96 16.54
C HIS A 303 -15.30 13.18 17.42
N ARG A 304 -14.11 13.26 16.80
CA ARG A 304 -12.82 13.37 17.48
C ARG A 304 -12.44 14.83 17.71
N THR A 305 -11.93 15.13 18.90
CA THR A 305 -11.47 16.47 19.29
C THR A 305 -10.00 16.74 18.92
N VAL A 306 -9.26 15.70 18.51
CA VAL A 306 -7.83 15.79 18.15
C VAL A 306 -7.61 16.41 16.77
N PHE A 307 -8.58 16.28 15.86
CA PHE A 307 -8.50 16.84 14.52
C PHE A 307 -8.89 18.32 14.50
N PRO A 308 -8.39 19.12 13.53
CA PRO A 308 -8.78 20.51 13.38
C PRO A 308 -10.31 20.69 13.31
N PRO A 309 -10.90 21.74 13.93
CA PRO A 309 -12.35 21.94 13.97
C PRO A 309 -13.05 22.06 12.60
N ALA A 310 -12.28 22.32 11.54
CA ALA A 310 -12.75 22.38 10.17
C ALA A 310 -13.07 20.98 9.59
N GLU A 311 -12.43 19.93 10.10
CA GLU A 311 -12.65 18.56 9.65
C GLU A 311 -13.99 18.04 10.18
N LYS A 312 -14.99 17.96 9.31
CA LYS A 312 -16.33 17.45 9.67
C LYS A 312 -16.49 15.95 9.41
N MET A 313 -15.62 15.41 8.57
CA MET A 313 -15.60 14.02 8.15
C MET A 313 -14.22 13.44 8.46
N MET A 314 -14.18 12.13 8.64
CA MET A 314 -12.94 11.37 8.80
C MET A 314 -13.12 9.98 8.22
N TYR A 315 -12.01 9.26 8.06
CA TYR A 315 -11.97 7.94 7.46
C TYR A 315 -11.64 6.91 8.53
N LEU A 316 -12.59 6.03 8.81
CA LEU A 316 -12.43 4.89 9.69
C LEU A 316 -11.62 3.79 9.01
N SER A 317 -10.72 3.20 9.77
CA SER A 317 -9.94 2.00 9.47
C SER A 317 -9.77 1.18 10.75
N GLY A 318 -9.37 -0.08 10.64
CA GLY A 318 -9.15 -0.94 11.81
C GLY A 318 -10.14 -2.11 11.87
N ARG A 319 -10.26 -2.69 13.06
CA ARG A 319 -10.97 -3.95 13.27
C ARG A 319 -12.47 -3.84 13.01
N ALA A 320 -13.07 -2.65 13.15
CA ALA A 320 -14.48 -2.40 12.85
C ALA A 320 -14.86 -2.73 11.40
N LEU A 321 -13.90 -2.62 10.46
CA LEU A 321 -14.13 -2.93 9.05
C LEU A 321 -14.00 -4.42 8.73
N HIS A 322 -13.39 -5.23 9.61
CA HIS A 322 -13.12 -6.63 9.31
C HIS A 322 -14.41 -7.46 9.13
N PRO A 323 -15.40 -7.42 10.04
CA PRO A 323 -16.66 -8.15 9.84
C PRO A 323 -17.47 -7.64 8.64
N LEU A 324 -17.41 -6.33 8.36
CA LEU A 324 -18.05 -5.74 7.17
C LEU A 324 -17.44 -6.34 5.90
N THR A 325 -16.10 -6.36 5.82
CA THR A 325 -15.37 -6.92 4.66
C THR A 325 -15.70 -8.38 4.44
N LEU A 326 -15.71 -9.19 5.50
CA LEU A 326 -16.06 -10.62 5.40
C LEU A 326 -17.49 -10.84 4.89
N ASN A 327 -18.43 -9.98 5.29
CA ASN A 327 -19.82 -10.07 4.84
C ASN A 327 -20.03 -9.59 3.41
N LEU A 328 -19.18 -8.66 2.93
CA LEU A 328 -19.19 -8.24 1.54
C LEU A 328 -18.58 -9.31 0.62
N ALA A 329 -17.62 -10.09 1.15
CA ALA A 329 -16.96 -11.17 0.41
C ALA A 329 -17.83 -12.42 0.20
N GLN A 330 -18.86 -12.61 1.03
CA GLN A 330 -19.84 -13.72 0.94
C GLN A 330 -20.86 -13.47 -0.17
#